data_AF-A0A2A4QWZ0-F1
#
_entry.id   AF-A0A2A4QWZ0-F1
#
_cell.length_a   1.000
_cell.length_b   1.000
_cell.length_c   1.000
_cell.angle_alpha   90.00
_cell.angle_beta   90.00
_cell.angle_gamma   90.00
#
_symmetry.space_group_name_H-M   'P 1'
#
loop_
_entity.id
_entity.type
_entity.pdbx_description
1 polymer ?
#
loop_
_entity_poly.entity_id
_entity_poly.type
_entity_poly.pdbx_seq_one_letter_code
_entity_poly.pdbx_strand_id
1 'polypeptide(L)'
;MITNTKTSMEKTNWIGIYTLIQKEIGRFTSVYLQTIIAPVMTTFLFYVIFTLAFDGLAGRGIEGVPYMQFLVPGLIMMAVAQNAFANTSSS
;
A
#
# COMPACT_ATOMS: atom_id res chain seq x y z
N MET A 1 56.72 -13.68 10.35
CA MET A 1 56.87 -12.60 9.35
C MET A 1 55.79 -12.79 8.30
N ILE A 2 54.76 -11.93 8.36
CA ILE A 2 53.75 -11.49 7.36
C ILE A 2 53.91 -12.06 5.93
N THR A 3 52.91 -12.46 5.12
CA THR A 3 51.50 -12.07 4.87
C THR A 3 50.88 -13.13 3.94
N ASN A 4 49.56 -13.35 3.97
CA ASN A 4 48.67 -13.28 2.77
C ASN A 4 47.23 -13.72 3.11
N THR A 5 46.42 -12.77 3.59
CA THR A 5 44.97 -12.84 3.53
C THR A 5 44.52 -12.45 2.12
N LYS A 6 44.35 -13.43 1.22
CA LYS A 6 43.48 -13.22 0.05
C LYS A 6 42.04 -13.33 0.54
N THR A 7 41.49 -12.23 1.02
CA THR A 7 40.05 -12.02 1.07
C THR A 7 39.58 -12.02 -0.39
N SER A 8 39.08 -13.15 -0.86
CA SER A 8 38.38 -13.25 -2.13
C SER A 8 37.22 -12.27 -2.05
N MET A 9 37.34 -11.14 -2.75
CA MET A 9 36.29 -10.15 -2.85
C MET A 9 34.97 -10.86 -3.12
N GLU A 10 34.04 -10.82 -2.16
CA GLU A 10 32.67 -11.24 -2.37
C GLU A 10 32.13 -10.42 -3.54
N LYS A 11 32.08 -11.03 -4.72
CA LYS A 11 31.44 -10.41 -5.88
C LYS A 11 29.95 -10.39 -5.58
N THR A 12 29.43 -9.23 -5.19
CA THR A 12 27.99 -8.99 -5.06
C THR A 12 27.29 -9.50 -6.32
N ASN A 13 26.38 -10.47 -6.15
CA ASN A 13 25.63 -11.05 -7.25
C ASN A 13 24.48 -10.12 -7.68
N TRP A 14 24.83 -9.09 -8.45
CA TRP A 14 23.87 -8.11 -8.99
C TRP A 14 22.79 -8.76 -9.86
N ILE A 15 23.14 -9.81 -10.61
CA ILE A 15 22.17 -10.58 -11.40
C ILE A 15 21.16 -11.27 -10.48
N GLY A 16 21.61 -11.86 -9.38
CA GLY A 16 20.74 -12.52 -8.39
C GLY A 16 19.77 -11.54 -7.75
N ILE A 17 20.25 -10.36 -7.35
CA ILE A 17 19.41 -9.29 -6.77
C ILE A 17 18.35 -8.84 -7.79
N TYR A 18 18.76 -8.56 -9.03
CA TYR A 18 17.83 -8.15 -10.09
C TYR A 18 16.76 -9.21 -10.37
N THR A 19 17.17 -10.48 -10.43
CA THR A 19 16.26 -11.62 -10.69
C THR A 19 15.27 -11.81 -9.55
N LEU A 20 15.70 -11.64 -8.30
CA LEU A 20 14.82 -11.70 -7.13
C LEU A 20 13.81 -10.56 -7.12
N ILE A 21 14.25 -9.32 -7.39
CA ILE A 21 13.36 -8.16 -7.47
C ILE A 21 12.31 -8.35 -8.58
N GLN A 22 12.72 -8.79 -9.77
CA GLN A 22 11.80 -9.11 -10.87
C GLN A 22 10.76 -10.17 -10.48
N LYS A 23 11.19 -11.25 -9.83
CA LYS A 23 10.29 -12.33 -9.39
C LYS A 23 9.33 -11.88 -8.30
N GLU A 24 9.80 -11.06 -7.36
CA GLU A 24 8.99 -10.53 -6.26
C GLU A 24 7.95 -9.53 -6.78
N ILE A 25 8.34 -8.60 -7.66
CA ILE A 25 7.42 -7.67 -8.32
C ILE A 25 6.37 -8.44 -9.12
N GLY A 26 6.78 -9.43 -9.94
CA GLY A 26 5.85 -10.25 -10.70
C GLY A 26 4.86 -11.02 -9.83
N ARG A 27 5.31 -11.54 -8.68
CA ARG A 27 4.45 -12.22 -7.70
C ARG A 27 3.48 -11.24 -7.04
N PHE A 28 3.92 -10.05 -6.64
CA PHE A 28 3.05 -9.02 -6.11
C PHE A 28 2.01 -8.62 -7.16
N THR A 29 2.40 -8.29 -8.40
CA THR A 29 1.50 -7.92 -9.49
C THR A 29 0.47 -9.00 -9.82
N SER A 30 0.81 -10.29 -9.68
CA SER A 30 -0.16 -11.38 -9.87
C SER A 30 -1.20 -11.49 -8.74
N VAL A 31 -0.93 -10.90 -7.57
CA VAL A 31 -1.85 -10.85 -6.41
C VAL A 31 -2.61 -9.52 -6.33
N TYR A 32 -2.30 -8.52 -7.16
CA TYR A 32 -2.93 -7.19 -7.15
C TYR A 32 -4.47 -7.23 -7.31
N LEU A 33 -4.98 -8.13 -8.16
CA LEU A 33 -6.42 -8.26 -8.35
C LEU A 33 -7.14 -8.77 -7.09
N GLN A 34 -6.45 -9.47 -6.18
CA GLN A 34 -7.06 -10.01 -4.97
C GLN A 34 -6.89 -9.09 -3.76
N THR A 35 -5.78 -8.36 -3.65
CA THR A 35 -5.53 -7.42 -2.54
C THR A 35 -6.10 -6.02 -2.75
N ILE A 36 -6.38 -5.58 -3.99
CA ILE A 36 -6.89 -4.23 -4.24
C ILE A 36 -8.40 -4.19 -4.44
N ILE A 37 -8.99 -5.21 -5.07
CA ILE A 37 -10.44 -5.21 -5.35
C ILE A 37 -11.26 -5.21 -4.05
N ALA A 38 -10.88 -6.03 -3.06
CA ALA A 38 -11.57 -6.10 -1.78
C ALA A 38 -11.59 -4.75 -1.01
N PRO A 39 -10.45 -4.07 -0.79
CA PRO A 39 -10.47 -2.75 -0.15
C PRO A 39 -11.13 -1.68 -1.03
N VAL A 40 -10.98 -1.71 -2.36
CA VAL A 40 -11.65 -0.75 -3.25
C VAL A 40 -13.16 -0.85 -3.16
N MET A 41 -13.73 -2.05 -3.15
CA MET A 41 -15.18 -2.25 -3.00
C MET A 41 -15.68 -1.70 -1.65
N THR A 42 -14.93 -1.91 -0.58
CA THR A 42 -15.26 -1.38 0.76
C THR A 42 -15.16 0.15 0.80
N THR A 43 -14.11 0.73 0.21
CA THR A 43 -13.96 2.18 0.03
C THR A 43 -15.10 2.77 -0.78
N PHE A 44 -15.55 2.09 -1.84
CA PHE A 44 -16.64 2.54 -2.69
C PHE A 44 -17.98 2.50 -1.95
N LEU A 45 -18.23 1.45 -1.16
CA LEU A 45 -19.41 1.34 -0.32
C LEU A 45 -19.44 2.45 0.73
N PHE A 46 -18.32 2.68 1.44
CA PHE A 46 -18.24 3.78 2.41
C PHE A 46 -18.41 5.14 1.76
N TYR A 47 -17.80 5.36 0.58
CA TYR A 47 -18.02 6.57 -0.18
C TYR A 47 -19.51 6.80 -0.41
N VAL A 48 -20.22 5.84 -1.02
CA VAL A 48 -21.68 5.95 -1.30
C VAL A 48 -22.51 6.17 -0.03
N ILE A 49 -22.25 5.43 1.05
CA ILE A 49 -22.95 5.57 2.32
C ILE A 49 -22.76 6.98 2.88
N PHE A 50 -21.54 7.48 2.87
CA PHE A 50 -21.25 8.81 3.38
C PHE A 50 -21.78 9.90 2.46
N THR A 51 -21.75 9.74 1.12
CA THR A 51 -22.40 10.68 0.20
C THR A 51 -23.88 10.83 0.54
N LEU A 52 -24.60 9.71 0.69
CA LEU A 52 -26.03 9.69 0.96
C LEU A 52 -26.38 10.16 2.38
N ALA A 53 -25.57 9.79 3.38
CA ALA A 53 -25.78 10.19 4.77
C ALA A 53 -25.52 11.69 4.98
N PHE A 54 -24.56 12.26 4.25
CA PHE A 54 -24.17 13.66 4.37
C PHE A 54 -24.78 14.56 3.31
N ASP A 55 -25.59 14.06 2.36
CA ASP A 55 -26.23 14.87 1.32
C ASP A 55 -27.02 16.07 1.90
N GLY A 56 -27.66 15.88 3.07
CA GLY A 56 -28.33 16.96 3.84
C GLY A 56 -27.43 17.80 4.76
N LEU A 57 -26.20 17.35 5.05
CA LEU A 57 -25.20 18.05 5.88
C LEU A 57 -24.07 18.69 5.04
N ALA A 58 -23.98 18.39 3.74
CA ALA A 58 -22.90 18.76 2.84
C ALA A 58 -22.72 20.28 2.68
N GLY A 59 -23.75 21.06 3.02
CA GLY A 59 -23.66 22.52 3.12
C GLY A 59 -22.89 23.05 4.34
N ARG A 60 -22.60 22.20 5.34
CA ARG A 60 -21.84 22.55 6.55
C ARG A 60 -20.44 21.95 6.50
N GLY A 61 -19.67 22.34 5.49
CA GLY A 61 -18.23 22.10 5.48
C GLY A 61 -17.55 22.72 6.70
N ILE A 62 -16.47 22.09 7.18
CA ILE A 62 -15.60 22.74 8.16
C ILE A 62 -14.92 23.90 7.40
N GLU A 63 -15.15 25.13 7.84
CA GLU A 63 -14.60 26.34 7.20
C GLU A 63 -14.93 26.48 5.69
N GLY A 64 -16.07 25.93 5.24
CA GLY A 64 -16.50 26.00 3.83
C GLY A 64 -15.86 24.95 2.92
N VAL A 65 -15.04 24.05 3.44
CA VAL A 65 -14.46 22.93 2.67
C VAL A 65 -15.42 21.74 2.68
N PRO A 66 -15.80 21.17 1.51
CA PRO A 66 -16.69 20.01 1.46
C PRO A 66 -16.08 18.82 2.21
N TYR A 67 -16.88 18.18 3.08
CA TYR A 67 -16.47 16.99 3.84
C TYR A 67 -15.88 15.88 2.96
N MET A 68 -16.36 15.78 1.72
CA MET A 68 -15.86 14.82 0.72
C MET A 68 -14.38 14.95 0.39
N GLN A 69 -13.78 16.15 0.51
CA GLN A 69 -12.34 16.33 0.28
C GLN A 69 -11.47 15.64 1.34
N PHE A 70 -11.96 15.50 2.57
CA PHE A 70 -11.24 14.80 3.66
C PHE A 70 -11.51 13.31 3.68
N LEU A 71 -12.66 12.88 3.14
CA LEU A 71 -13.12 11.50 3.16
C LEU A 71 -12.26 10.57 2.29
N VAL A 72 -11.96 10.98 1.07
CA VAL A 72 -11.18 10.16 0.13
C VAL A 72 -9.77 9.85 0.66
N PRO A 73 -8.97 10.83 1.14
CA PRO A 73 -7.68 10.56 1.78
C PRO A 73 -7.79 9.66 3.02
N GLY A 74 -8.83 9.87 3.86
CA GLY A 74 -9.04 9.06 5.06
C GLY A 74 -9.28 7.58 4.76
N LEU A 75 -10.11 7.29 3.75
CA LEU A 75 -10.37 5.92 3.30
C LEU A 75 -9.12 5.26 2.70
N ILE A 76 -8.31 6.01 1.95
CA ILE A 76 -7.04 5.53 1.40
C ILE A 76 -6.08 5.17 2.54
N MET A 77 -5.91 6.03 3.54
CA MET A 77 -5.03 5.79 4.68
C MET A 77 -5.45 4.55 5.47
N MET A 78 -6.76 4.36 5.66
CA MET A 78 -7.31 3.18 6.34
C MET A 78 -7.02 1.89 5.55
N ALA A 79 -7.20 1.91 4.23
CA ALA A 79 -6.87 0.77 3.38
C ALA A 79 -5.37 0.46 3.38
N VAL A 80 -4.50 1.47 3.32
CA VAL A 80 -3.04 1.30 3.37
C VAL A 80 -2.62 0.71 4.72
N ALA A 81 -3.14 1.22 5.83
CA ALA A 81 -2.84 0.70 7.17
C ALA A 81 -3.25 -0.78 7.30
N GLN A 82 -4.47 -1.13 6.89
CA GLN A 82 -4.94 -2.52 6.91
C GLN A 82 -4.08 -3.45 6.06
N ASN A 83 -3.69 -3.02 4.85
CA ASN A 83 -2.80 -3.80 3.99
C ASN A 83 -1.39 -3.93 4.57
N ALA A 84 -0.85 -2.89 5.23
CA ALA A 84 0.46 -2.96 5.88
C ALA A 84 0.46 -3.96 7.05
N PHE A 85 -0.56 -3.93 7.91
CA PHE A 85 -0.68 -4.88 9.01
C PHE A 85 -0.99 -6.31 8.53
N ALA A 86 -1.84 -6.48 7.52
CA ALA A 86 -2.16 -7.80 6.98
C ALA A 86 -0.95 -8.49 6.32
N ASN A 87 -0.03 -7.73 5.71
CA ASN A 87 1.12 -8.30 5.00
C ASN A 87 2.40 -8.42 5.86
N THR A 88 2.52 -7.69 6.98
CA THR A 88 3.71 -7.72 7.85
C THR A 88 3.51 -8.45 9.18
N SER A 89 2.27 -8.61 9.67
CA SER A 89 1.97 -9.20 10.99
C SER A 89 2.08 -10.74 11.08
N SER A 90 2.64 -11.42 10.08
CA SER A 90 2.90 -12.86 10.12
C SER A 90 4.39 -13.18 10.18
N SER A 91 5.17 -12.36 10.90
CA SER A 91 6.55 -12.63 11.29
C SER A 91 6.71 -12.66 12.80
#